data_AF-A0AAU6CAC0-F1
#
_entry.id   AF-A0AAU6CAC0-F1
#
_cell.length_a   1.000
_cell.length_b   1.000
_cell.length_c   1.000
_cell.angle_alpha   90.00
_cell.angle_beta   90.00
_cell.angle_gamma   90.00
#
_symmetry.space_group_name_H-M   'P 1'
#
loop_
_entity.id
_entity.type
_entity.pdbx_description
1 polymer ?
#
loop_
_entity_poly.entity_id
_entity_poly.type
_entity_poly.pdbx_seq_one_letter_code
_entity_poly.pdbx_strand_id
1 'polypeptide(L)'
;MPRRLMFVQLKTGYDTDRGPSWTGWVDFSKTWSTAYVRGRTLRRSGGMSDANFHDVGTGEVFWVSGPKRDRTDTRYGPSSPGIDPEAVRAYRAFLDGAPLPGRQNG
;
A
#
# COMPACT_ATOMS: atom_id res chain seq x y z
N MET A 1 -2.40 0.33 -17.10
CA MET A 1 -1.64 0.04 -15.87
C MET A 1 -2.52 -0.87 -15.03
N PRO A 2 -2.06 -2.03 -14.54
CA PRO A 2 -2.87 -2.82 -13.62
C PRO A 2 -3.13 -2.03 -12.33
N ARG A 3 -4.41 -1.89 -11.98
CA ARG A 3 -4.88 -1.26 -10.74
C ARG A 3 -5.08 -2.34 -9.67
N ARG A 4 -4.54 -2.15 -8.47
CA ARG A 4 -4.66 -3.08 -7.35
C ARG A 4 -5.10 -2.38 -6.09
N LEU A 5 -5.85 -3.09 -5.26
CA LEU A 5 -6.15 -2.64 -3.90
C LEU A 5 -4.95 -2.99 -3.00
N MET A 6 -4.31 -1.98 -2.43
CA MET A 6 -3.07 -2.10 -1.67
C MET A 6 -3.17 -1.40 -0.33
N PHE A 7 -2.46 -1.92 0.66
CA PHE A 7 -2.07 -1.20 1.86
C PHE A 7 -0.78 -0.40 1.57
N VAL A 8 -0.75 0.84 2.03
CA VAL A 8 0.38 1.76 1.88
C VAL A 8 0.68 2.41 3.23
N GLN A 9 1.95 2.45 3.61
CA GLN A 9 2.42 3.11 4.82
C GLN A 9 3.65 3.96 4.52
N LEU A 10 3.62 5.22 4.98
CA LEU A 10 4.79 6.10 4.99
C LEU A 10 5.75 5.64 6.10
N LYS A 11 7.03 5.51 5.77
CA LYS A 11 8.07 5.02 6.69
C LYS A 11 9.07 6.10 7.07
N THR A 12 9.31 7.09 6.20
CA THR A 12 10.20 8.23 6.50
C THR A 12 9.76 8.98 7.74
N GLY A 13 10.66 9.14 8.69
CA GLY A 13 10.41 9.88 9.94
C GLY A 13 9.57 9.11 10.96
N TYR A 14 9.28 7.82 10.73
CA TYR A 14 8.49 7.00 11.63
C TYR A 14 9.19 5.70 11.99
N ASP A 15 9.95 5.75 13.08
CA ASP A 15 10.50 4.55 13.71
C ASP A 15 9.35 3.62 14.13
N THR A 16 9.56 2.30 13.98
CA THR A 16 8.61 1.26 14.44
C THR A 16 7.24 1.22 13.73
N ASP A 17 7.16 1.49 12.42
CA ASP A 17 5.91 1.29 11.63
C ASP A 17 4.72 2.13 12.13
N ARG A 18 4.98 3.32 12.67
CA ARG A 18 3.95 4.25 13.19
C ARG A 18 3.51 5.34 12.21
N GLY A 19 4.01 5.30 10.98
CA GLY A 19 3.68 6.31 10.00
C GLY A 19 2.24 6.22 9.49
N PRO A 20 1.72 7.33 8.93
CA PRO A 20 0.43 7.37 8.27
C PRO A 20 0.29 6.21 7.30
N SER A 21 -0.84 5.50 7.41
CA SER A 21 -1.12 4.32 6.60
C SER A 21 -2.56 4.31 6.13
N TRP A 22 -2.78 3.73 4.96
CA TRP A 22 -4.10 3.60 4.38
C TRP A 22 -4.21 2.42 3.41
N THR A 23 -5.43 1.96 3.19
CA THR A 23 -5.78 1.07 2.08
C THR A 23 -6.36 1.88 0.94
N GLY A 24 -5.81 1.71 -0.25
CA GLY A 24 -6.15 2.51 -1.42
C GLY A 24 -5.90 1.79 -2.74
N TRP A 25 -6.37 2.40 -3.82
CA TRP A 25 -6.05 1.93 -5.16
C TRP A 25 -4.67 2.41 -5.59
N VAL A 26 -3.89 1.49 -6.16
CA VAL A 26 -2.55 1.76 -6.67
C VAL A 26 -2.46 1.26 -8.09
N ASP A 27 -2.05 2.13 -9.01
CA ASP A 27 -1.75 1.78 -10.38
C ASP A 27 -0.28 1.39 -10.49
N PHE A 28 0.02 0.26 -11.13
CA PHE A 28 1.39 -0.18 -11.32
C PHE A 28 1.83 -0.07 -12.78
N SER A 29 3.14 0.11 -12.99
CA SER A 29 3.76 -0.15 -14.29
C SER A 29 3.63 -1.63 -14.66
N LYS A 30 3.79 -1.96 -15.96
CA LYS A 30 3.72 -3.36 -16.45
C LYS A 30 4.71 -4.29 -15.73
N THR A 31 5.85 -3.76 -15.32
CA THR A 31 6.93 -4.46 -14.62
C THR A 31 6.78 -4.46 -13.10
N TRP A 32 5.73 -3.84 -12.56
CA TRP A 32 5.52 -3.66 -11.11
C TRP A 32 6.62 -2.88 -10.39
N SER A 33 7.51 -2.24 -11.14
CA SER A 33 8.64 -1.48 -10.60
C SER A 33 8.27 -0.04 -10.21
N THR A 34 7.11 0.44 -10.65
CA THR A 34 6.61 1.78 -10.35
C THR A 34 5.15 1.68 -9.93
N ALA A 35 4.80 2.42 -8.87
CA ALA A 35 3.46 2.54 -8.33
C ALA A 35 3.03 4.01 -8.34
N TYR A 36 1.79 4.28 -8.75
CA TYR A 36 1.17 5.60 -8.76
C TYR A 36 0.03 5.60 -7.75
N VAL A 37 0.09 6.48 -6.76
CA VAL A 37 -0.89 6.53 -5.66
C VAL A 37 -0.96 7.94 -5.08
N ARG A 38 -2.17 8.48 -4.89
CA ARG A 38 -2.41 9.82 -4.31
C ARG A 38 -1.51 10.93 -4.89
N GLY A 39 -1.34 10.95 -6.21
CA GLY A 39 -0.49 11.93 -6.91
C GLY A 39 1.02 11.70 -6.78
N ARG A 40 1.45 10.65 -6.07
CA ARG A 40 2.86 10.28 -5.90
C ARG A 40 3.29 9.24 -6.92
N THR A 41 4.57 9.29 -7.30
CA THR A 41 5.23 8.27 -8.12
C THR A 41 6.26 7.54 -7.29
N LEU A 42 5.96 6.30 -6.93
CA LEU A 42 6.81 5.48 -6.09
C LEU A 42 7.59 4.49 -6.96
N ARG A 43 8.89 4.38 -6.75
CA ARG A 43 9.76 3.40 -7.40
C ARG A 43 10.16 2.31 -6.43
N ARG A 44 10.03 1.06 -6.87
CA ARG A 44 10.42 -0.11 -6.10
C ARG A 44 11.93 -0.06 -5.86
N SER A 45 12.33 -0.30 -4.62
CA SER A 45 13.75 -0.35 -4.24
C SER A 45 14.00 -1.60 -3.42
N GLY A 46 14.97 -2.40 -3.84
CA GLY A 46 15.45 -3.55 -3.08
C GLY A 46 16.40 -3.11 -1.96
N GLY A 47 16.62 -3.99 -0.98
CA GLY A 47 17.67 -3.80 0.04
C GLY A 47 17.29 -2.93 1.24
N MET A 48 16.05 -2.44 1.34
CA MET A 48 15.53 -1.79 2.54
C MET A 48 14.91 -2.83 3.47
N SER A 49 15.26 -2.81 4.75
CA SER A 49 14.77 -3.76 5.74
C SER A 49 13.35 -3.45 6.22
N ASP A 50 12.91 -2.19 6.12
CA ASP A 50 11.62 -1.72 6.63
C ASP A 50 10.76 -0.99 5.57
N ALA A 51 11.21 -0.91 4.32
CA ALA A 51 10.48 -0.29 3.22
C ALA A 51 10.67 -1.10 1.93
N ASN A 52 9.86 -0.84 0.90
CA ASN A 52 10.02 -1.50 -0.40
C ASN A 52 9.81 -0.57 -1.61
N PHE A 53 9.40 0.67 -1.38
CA PHE A 53 9.30 1.72 -2.38
C PHE A 53 9.86 3.05 -1.84
N HIS A 54 10.29 3.95 -2.73
CA HIS A 54 10.54 5.36 -2.40
C HIS A 54 9.82 6.26 -3.40
N ASP A 55 9.40 7.44 -2.95
CA ASP A 55 8.86 8.50 -3.80
C ASP A 55 9.99 9.15 -4.61
N VAL A 56 9.83 9.21 -5.93
CA VAL A 56 10.86 9.76 -6.84
C VAL A 56 11.03 11.28 -6.65
N GLY A 57 9.99 11.98 -6.20
CA GLY A 57 10.02 13.43 -6.02
C GLY A 57 10.56 13.86 -4.65
N THR A 58 10.26 13.09 -3.60
CA THR A 58 10.60 13.50 -2.21
C THR A 58 11.69 12.64 -1.56
N GLY A 59 11.98 11.46 -2.09
CA GLY A 59 12.86 10.48 -1.45
C GLY A 59 12.24 9.79 -0.23
N GLU A 60 10.99 10.08 0.10
CA GLU A 60 10.29 9.42 1.21
C GLU A 60 10.12 7.93 0.91
N VAL A 61 10.35 7.07 1.90
CA VAL A 61 10.24 5.63 1.79
C VAL A 61 8.89 5.14 2.28
N PHE A 62 8.38 4.11 1.60
CA PHE A 62 7.06 3.54 1.81
C PHE A 62 7.14 2.02 1.90
N TRP A 63 6.23 1.48 2.69
CA TRP A 63 5.82 0.09 2.61
C TRP A 63 4.54 -0.03 1.79
N VAL A 64 4.56 -0.86 0.75
CA VAL A 64 3.41 -1.14 -0.12
C VAL A 64 3.19 -2.65 -0.18
N SER A 65 2.01 -3.12 0.21
CA SER A 65 1.65 -4.55 0.19
C SER A 65 0.16 -4.74 -0.12
N GLY A 66 -0.27 -5.98 -0.38
CA GLY A 66 -1.71 -6.27 -0.37
C GLY A 66 -2.25 -6.08 1.06
N PRO A 67 -3.47 -5.56 1.23
CA PRO A 67 -4.06 -5.44 2.55
C PRO A 67 -4.38 -6.81 3.14
N LYS A 68 -4.27 -6.95 4.45
CA LYS A 68 -4.61 -8.19 5.15
C LYS A 68 -6.09 -8.22 5.53
N ARG A 69 -6.66 -9.42 5.53
CA ARG A 69 -8.07 -9.64 5.88
C ARG A 69 -8.32 -9.50 7.40
N ASP A 70 -7.33 -9.88 8.20
CA ASP A 70 -7.34 -9.74 9.66
C ASP A 70 -7.03 -8.30 10.14
N ARG A 71 -6.73 -7.38 9.21
CA ARG A 71 -6.39 -5.98 9.45
C ARG A 71 -5.12 -5.78 10.30
N THR A 72 -4.22 -6.78 10.36
CA THR A 72 -2.93 -6.69 11.08
C THR A 72 -1.83 -6.08 10.20
N ASP A 73 -2.17 -5.16 9.31
CA ASP A 73 -1.24 -4.58 8.33
C ASP A 73 -0.09 -3.81 8.98
N THR A 74 -0.36 -3.12 10.09
CA THR A 74 0.64 -2.39 10.87
C THR A 74 1.18 -3.24 12.02
N ARG A 75 2.50 -3.21 12.26
CA ARG A 75 3.12 -3.91 13.41
C ARG A 75 2.95 -3.15 14.74
N TYR A 76 3.32 -1.87 14.77
CA TYR A 76 3.13 -0.99 15.94
C TYR A 76 2.40 0.32 15.61
N GLY A 77 1.87 0.42 14.39
CA GLY A 77 1.17 1.59 13.87
C GLY A 77 -0.27 1.73 14.35
N PRO A 78 -1.01 2.72 13.81
CA PRO A 78 -2.39 2.95 14.24
C PRO A 78 -3.21 1.67 14.04
N SER A 79 -4.00 1.32 15.04
CA SER A 79 -4.87 0.14 15.04
C SER A 79 -5.94 0.15 13.94
N SER A 80 -6.08 1.26 13.20
CA SER A 80 -6.98 1.39 12.06
C SER A 80 -6.39 2.34 11.01
N PRO A 81 -5.68 1.81 10.00
CA PRO A 81 -5.28 2.56 8.83
C PRO A 81 -6.48 3.22 8.13
N GLY A 82 -6.26 4.37 7.50
CA GLY A 82 -7.29 5.02 6.70
C GLY A 82 -7.75 4.15 5.53
N ILE A 83 -8.91 4.43 4.95
CA ILE A 83 -9.37 3.78 3.73
C ILE A 83 -9.73 4.87 2.75
N ASP A 84 -9.16 4.84 1.54
CA ASP A 84 -9.55 5.78 0.49
C ASP A 84 -11.05 5.62 0.19
N PRO A 85 -11.82 6.72 0.06
CA PRO A 85 -13.27 6.63 -0.16
C PRO A 85 -13.67 5.74 -1.35
N GLU A 86 -12.89 5.78 -2.43
CA GLU A 86 -13.09 4.93 -3.62
C GLU A 86 -12.80 3.44 -3.37
N ALA A 87 -12.00 3.13 -2.36
CA ALA A 87 -11.59 1.78 -2.01
C ALA A 87 -12.55 1.11 -1.01
N VAL A 88 -13.38 1.89 -0.29
CA VAL A 88 -14.23 1.38 0.82
C VAL A 88 -15.06 0.17 0.42
N ARG A 89 -15.78 0.22 -0.72
CA ARG A 89 -16.64 -0.89 -1.14
C ARG A 89 -15.83 -2.16 -1.44
N ALA A 90 -14.74 -2.01 -2.20
CA ALA A 90 -13.90 -3.13 -2.60
C ALA A 90 -13.16 -3.74 -1.40
N TYR A 91 -12.69 -2.91 -0.49
CA TYR A 91 -12.03 -3.36 0.72
C TYR A 91 -12.98 -4.08 1.66
N ARG A 92 -14.21 -3.57 1.86
CA ARG A 92 -15.25 -4.28 2.64
C ARG A 92 -15.56 -5.66 2.05
N ALA A 93 -15.82 -5.74 0.74
CA ALA A 93 -16.05 -7.03 0.08
C ALA A 93 -14.88 -8.01 0.28
N PHE A 94 -13.63 -7.52 0.19
CA PHE A 94 -12.44 -8.34 0.46
C PHE A 94 -12.38 -8.83 1.91
N LEU A 95 -12.76 -7.99 2.87
CA LEU A 95 -12.85 -8.36 4.28
C LEU A 95 -13.94 -9.42 4.50
N ASP A 96 -15.05 -9.33 3.76
CA ASP A 96 -16.21 -10.23 3.86
C ASP A 96 -16.02 -11.57 3.12
N GLY A 97 -14.87 -11.79 2.46
CA GLY A 97 -14.57 -13.07 1.83
C GLY A 97 -14.14 -12.98 0.37
N ALA A 98 -14.45 -11.89 -0.33
CA ALA A 98 -14.19 -11.76 -1.75
C ALA A 98 -12.68 -11.81 -2.06
N PRO A 99 -12.28 -12.26 -3.26
CA PRO A 99 -10.89 -12.21 -3.69
C PRO A 99 -10.33 -10.78 -3.67
N LEU A 100 -9.03 -10.64 -3.37
CA LEU A 100 -8.38 -9.33 -3.40
C LEU A 100 -8.36 -8.77 -4.85
N PRO A 101 -8.95 -7.59 -5.10
CA PRO A 101 -9.01 -7.02 -6.45
C PRO A 101 -7.62 -6.81 -7.07
N GLY A 102 -7.48 -7.22 -8.33
CA GLY A 102 -6.24 -7.06 -9.11
C GLY A 102 -5.15 -8.12 -8.84
N ARG A 103 -5.38 -9.08 -7.92
CA ARG A 103 -4.45 -10.22 -7.68
C ARG A 103 -4.67 -11.40 -8.63
N GLN A 104 -5.61 -11.32 -9.57
CA GLN A 104 -6.10 -12.47 -10.35
C GLN A 104 -5.05 -13.15 -11.27
N ASN A 105 -3.89 -12.54 -11.53
CA ASN A 105 -2.80 -13.10 -12.36
C ASN A 105 -1.44 -12.97 -11.65
N GLY A 106 -1.33 -13.48 -10.43
CA GLY A 106 -0.09 -13.50 -9.64
C GLY A 106 0.52 -14.88 -9.60
#